data_AF-A0A943HC16-F1
#
_entry.id   AF-A0A943HC16-F1
#
_cell.length_a   1.000
_cell.length_b   1.000
_cell.length_c   1.000
_cell.angle_alpha   90.00
_cell.angle_beta   90.00
_cell.angle_gamma   90.00
#
_symmetry.space_group_name_H-M   'P 1'
#
loop_
_entity.id
_entity.type
_entity.pdbx_description
1 polymer ?
#
loop_
_entity_poly.entity_id
_entity_poly.type
_entity_poly.pdbx_seq_one_letter_code
_entity_poly.pdbx_strand_id
1 'polypeptide(L)'
;MGKTKFIEQYFKGESIVLEEANLKNFWYESMKNITIGFMFTLMTFDFFYLQYMLPSIGAVLLYIGFHNLRKANKDLNLAWIFSIINMIFRVLNLIYLNTPLNVNVKGIGILAFVSTVFQLSFLVIFRLGLKKIFQGSGVTLKKDVILRIIIWRIVIIICALTELGQIWVISIPIIIYYFYIFRSLYKLSYDAEAIIYIDLRKIEILNKKKLIYTYMLFSTFVVGVCCVFSNHISLDSSEVISVKEFGIRNTLIDKGIPIEIVKDIEDEDISKLKNLINIEYFSEDLKFNSILNDDGIDFQVTTIFFELYGNEMYAIEYFNWGEEGPYWQDGFEISNTRPLNVINGKLLYEKDGVNYSAEIPRLNGGMVTSRDIFRDERQEEKITGAINYPYKSQKQRGYIFYKIDITQETLAGTNLVNYMHYNHPFRIPYTEPEKKSIMFSNNLRQHGMNFSTNLSKELFSN
;
A
#
# COMPACT_ATOMS: atom_id res chain seq x y z
N MET A 1 -57.41 -52.57 -4.56
CA MET A 1 -56.44 -51.97 -5.51
C MET A 1 -56.37 -50.44 -5.39
N GLY A 2 -56.41 -49.85 -4.18
CA GLY A 2 -56.60 -48.39 -4.01
C GLY A 2 -55.76 -47.68 -2.93
N LYS A 3 -54.91 -48.38 -2.16
CA LYS A 3 -54.05 -47.74 -1.14
C LYS A 3 -52.60 -47.52 -1.58
N THR A 4 -52.08 -48.33 -2.49
CA THR A 4 -50.70 -48.21 -3.00
C THR A 4 -50.53 -47.04 -3.98
N LYS A 5 -51.55 -46.73 -4.79
CA LYS A 5 -51.54 -45.55 -5.69
C LYS A 5 -51.56 -44.22 -4.94
N PHE A 6 -52.18 -44.16 -3.76
CA PHE A 6 -52.30 -42.91 -3.00
C PHE A 6 -50.97 -42.51 -2.34
N ILE A 7 -50.20 -43.49 -1.84
CA ILE A 7 -48.90 -43.26 -1.20
C ILE A 7 -47.84 -42.91 -2.26
N GLU A 8 -47.80 -43.62 -3.41
CA GLU A 8 -46.90 -43.27 -4.51
C GLU A 8 -47.17 -41.86 -5.06
N GLN A 9 -48.43 -41.43 -5.15
CA GLN A 9 -48.75 -40.10 -5.67
C GLN A 9 -48.44 -38.98 -4.68
N TYR A 10 -48.56 -39.24 -3.36
CA TYR A 10 -48.19 -38.28 -2.31
C TYR A 10 -46.67 -38.14 -2.18
N PHE A 11 -45.93 -39.24 -2.12
CA PHE A 11 -44.46 -39.20 -2.05
C PHE A 11 -43.82 -38.71 -3.35
N LYS A 12 -44.40 -39.00 -4.51
CA LYS A 12 -43.94 -38.47 -5.81
C LYS A 12 -44.28 -36.98 -5.94
N GLY A 13 -45.43 -36.56 -5.44
CA GLY A 13 -45.78 -35.14 -5.32
C GLY A 13 -44.84 -34.39 -4.39
N GLU A 14 -44.54 -34.94 -3.22
CA GLU A 14 -43.65 -34.34 -2.22
C GLU A 14 -42.18 -34.34 -2.69
N SER A 15 -41.70 -35.40 -3.35
CA SER A 15 -40.37 -35.45 -3.96
C SER A 15 -40.23 -34.48 -5.15
N ILE A 16 -41.26 -34.36 -5.98
CA ILE A 16 -41.29 -33.39 -7.10
C ILE A 16 -41.36 -31.96 -6.55
N VAL A 17 -42.13 -31.71 -5.48
CA VAL A 17 -42.22 -30.39 -4.82
C VAL A 17 -40.91 -30.03 -4.10
N LEU A 18 -40.25 -31.00 -3.45
CA LEU A 18 -38.91 -30.84 -2.85
C LEU A 18 -37.84 -30.62 -3.93
N GLU A 19 -37.90 -31.32 -5.07
CA GLU A 19 -37.04 -31.07 -6.22
C GLU A 19 -37.26 -29.67 -6.80
N GLU A 20 -38.52 -29.28 -7.07
CA GLU A 20 -38.88 -27.96 -7.60
C GLU A 20 -38.52 -26.81 -6.65
N ALA A 21 -38.72 -26.97 -5.35
CA ALA A 21 -38.35 -25.97 -4.35
C ALA A 21 -36.82 -25.81 -4.24
N ASN A 22 -36.07 -26.92 -4.31
CA ASN A 22 -34.59 -26.88 -4.33
C ASN A 22 -34.05 -26.29 -5.64
N LEU A 23 -34.72 -26.54 -6.77
CA LEU A 23 -34.44 -25.98 -8.10
C LEU A 23 -34.65 -24.47 -8.16
N LYS A 24 -35.76 -24.01 -7.61
CA LYS A 24 -36.14 -22.59 -7.53
C LYS A 24 -35.10 -21.81 -6.72
N ASN A 25 -34.78 -22.32 -5.53
CA ASN A 25 -33.76 -21.73 -4.66
C ASN A 25 -32.36 -21.69 -5.31
N PHE A 26 -32.03 -22.65 -6.18
CA PHE A 26 -30.74 -22.72 -6.85
C PHE A 26 -30.46 -21.57 -7.83
N TRP A 27 -31.41 -21.24 -8.70
CA TRP A 27 -31.21 -20.17 -9.70
C TRP A 27 -31.16 -18.79 -9.04
N TYR A 28 -32.10 -18.55 -8.12
CA TYR A 28 -32.13 -17.36 -7.29
C TYR A 28 -30.82 -17.15 -6.53
N GLU A 29 -30.33 -18.17 -5.81
CA GLU A 29 -29.08 -18.06 -5.07
C GLU A 29 -27.87 -17.82 -6.00
N SER A 30 -27.85 -18.43 -7.18
CA SER A 30 -26.76 -18.22 -8.14
C SER A 30 -26.74 -16.79 -8.67
N MET A 31 -27.89 -16.27 -9.06
CA MET A 31 -28.05 -14.90 -9.56
C MET A 31 -27.86 -13.85 -8.48
N LYS A 32 -28.27 -14.13 -7.24
CA LYS A 32 -27.99 -13.30 -6.06
C LYS A 32 -26.48 -13.18 -5.83
N ASN A 33 -25.75 -14.29 -5.86
CA ASN A 33 -24.29 -14.28 -5.74
C ASN A 33 -23.63 -13.50 -6.90
N ILE A 34 -24.10 -13.69 -8.14
CA ILE A 34 -23.61 -12.92 -9.29
C ILE A 34 -23.87 -11.41 -9.12
N THR A 35 -25.06 -11.04 -8.68
CA THR A 35 -25.48 -9.64 -8.49
C THR A 35 -24.63 -8.96 -7.44
N ILE A 36 -24.51 -9.56 -6.25
CA ILE A 36 -23.68 -9.02 -5.15
C ILE A 36 -22.21 -9.03 -5.56
N GLY A 37 -21.75 -10.08 -6.25
CA GLY A 37 -20.39 -10.20 -6.75
C GLY A 37 -20.00 -9.07 -7.71
N PHE A 38 -20.85 -8.78 -8.71
CA PHE A 38 -20.63 -7.63 -9.60
C PHE A 38 -20.72 -6.30 -8.86
N MET A 39 -21.64 -6.17 -7.89
CA MET A 39 -21.76 -4.95 -7.09
C MET A 39 -20.45 -4.64 -6.37
N PHE A 40 -19.89 -5.63 -5.66
CA PHE A 40 -18.65 -5.47 -4.90
C PHE A 40 -17.39 -5.35 -5.75
N THR A 41 -17.38 -5.88 -6.97
CA THR A 41 -16.20 -5.79 -7.86
C THR A 41 -16.19 -4.52 -8.71
N LEU A 42 -17.33 -3.87 -8.90
CA LEU A 42 -17.47 -2.68 -9.74
C LEU A 42 -17.62 -1.38 -8.94
N MET A 43 -18.07 -1.46 -7.68
CA MET A 43 -18.05 -0.35 -6.73
C MET A 43 -16.76 -0.35 -5.91
N THR A 44 -16.17 0.83 -5.73
CA THR A 44 -15.01 1.03 -4.87
C THR A 44 -15.40 1.93 -3.71
N PHE A 45 -15.13 1.51 -2.48
CA PHE A 45 -15.37 2.28 -1.26
C PHE A 45 -14.04 2.52 -0.56
N ASP A 46 -13.63 3.77 -0.48
CA ASP A 46 -12.28 4.16 -0.07
C ASP A 46 -12.15 4.42 1.43
N PHE A 47 -12.81 3.60 2.23
CA PHE A 47 -12.84 3.71 3.69
C PHE A 47 -12.88 2.32 4.33
N PHE A 48 -12.33 2.18 5.55
CA PHE A 48 -12.23 0.91 6.28
C PHE A 48 -11.65 -0.27 5.47
N TYR A 49 -10.70 0.00 4.56
CA TYR A 49 -10.09 -1.01 3.66
C TYR A 49 -11.08 -1.75 2.75
N LEU A 50 -12.32 -1.24 2.60
CA LEU A 50 -13.36 -1.88 1.81
C LEU A 50 -13.00 -1.97 0.32
N GLN A 51 -12.15 -1.07 -0.19
CA GLN A 51 -11.63 -1.13 -1.55
C GLN A 51 -10.84 -2.41 -1.87
N TYR A 52 -10.35 -3.12 -0.85
CA TYR A 52 -9.60 -4.37 -1.01
C TYR A 52 -10.45 -5.59 -0.61
N MET A 53 -11.22 -5.46 0.46
CA MET A 53 -12.06 -6.54 1.00
C MET A 53 -13.24 -6.87 0.09
N LEU A 54 -14.02 -5.86 -0.33
CA LEU A 54 -15.25 -6.08 -1.10
C LEU A 54 -14.96 -6.73 -2.46
N PRO A 55 -14.00 -6.27 -3.28
CA PRO A 55 -13.71 -6.94 -4.54
C PRO A 55 -13.25 -8.39 -4.39
N SER A 56 -12.56 -8.72 -3.30
CA SER A 56 -12.13 -10.09 -2.97
C SER A 56 -13.31 -10.99 -2.64
N ILE A 57 -14.21 -10.52 -1.77
CA ILE A 57 -15.48 -11.23 -1.46
C ILE A 57 -16.31 -11.37 -2.75
N GLY A 58 -16.43 -10.29 -3.51
CA GLY A 58 -17.18 -10.25 -4.76
C GLY A 58 -16.67 -11.24 -5.79
N ALA A 59 -15.35 -11.43 -5.90
CA ALA A 59 -14.75 -12.40 -6.81
C ALA A 59 -15.18 -13.85 -6.49
N VAL A 60 -15.21 -14.22 -5.20
CA VAL A 60 -15.67 -15.55 -4.79
C VAL A 60 -17.17 -15.72 -5.05
N LEU A 61 -17.98 -14.69 -4.79
CA LEU A 61 -19.41 -14.74 -5.07
C LEU A 61 -19.70 -14.90 -6.57
N LEU A 62 -18.96 -14.20 -7.43
CA LEU A 62 -19.03 -14.40 -8.89
C LEU A 62 -18.67 -15.85 -9.26
N TYR A 63 -17.61 -16.40 -8.69
CA TYR A 63 -17.23 -17.79 -8.92
C TYR A 63 -18.33 -18.77 -8.52
N ILE A 64 -18.88 -18.64 -7.31
CA ILE A 64 -19.95 -19.51 -6.82
C ILE A 64 -21.17 -19.43 -7.73
N GLY A 65 -21.59 -18.21 -8.09
CA GLY A 65 -22.78 -17.99 -8.90
C GLY A 65 -22.63 -18.53 -10.33
N PHE A 66 -21.47 -18.32 -10.97
CA PHE A 66 -21.23 -18.83 -12.31
C PHE A 66 -20.90 -20.32 -12.35
N HIS A 67 -20.25 -20.87 -11.31
CA HIS A 67 -19.99 -22.31 -11.19
C HIS A 67 -21.29 -23.11 -11.29
N ASN A 68 -22.32 -22.64 -10.60
CA ASN A 68 -23.66 -23.22 -10.62
C ASN A 68 -24.30 -23.18 -12.02
N LEU A 69 -24.08 -22.10 -12.76
CA LEU A 69 -24.70 -21.89 -14.09
C LEU A 69 -23.84 -22.39 -15.26
N ARG A 70 -22.61 -22.85 -15.03
CA ARG A 70 -21.63 -23.16 -16.10
C ARG A 70 -22.12 -24.21 -17.10
N LYS A 71 -22.94 -25.17 -16.66
CA LYS A 71 -23.47 -26.25 -17.51
C LYS A 71 -24.73 -25.84 -18.28
N ALA A 72 -25.25 -24.63 -18.08
CA ALA A 72 -26.47 -24.17 -18.73
C ALA A 72 -26.24 -23.77 -20.21
N ASN A 73 -25.11 -23.13 -20.53
CA ASN A 73 -24.70 -22.85 -21.91
C ASN A 73 -23.20 -22.49 -22.00
N LYS A 74 -22.67 -22.46 -23.23
CA LYS A 74 -21.25 -22.17 -23.50
C LYS A 74 -20.80 -20.80 -22.97
N ASP A 75 -21.64 -19.76 -23.04
CA ASP A 75 -21.25 -18.42 -22.61
C ASP A 75 -21.19 -18.33 -21.07
N LEU A 76 -22.08 -19.01 -20.35
CA LEU A 76 -22.02 -19.09 -18.89
C LEU A 76 -20.87 -19.96 -18.39
N ASN A 77 -20.49 -21.00 -19.15
CA ASN A 77 -19.24 -21.69 -18.91
C ASN A 77 -18.04 -20.74 -19.06
N LEU A 78 -18.06 -19.89 -20.09
CA LEU A 78 -17.01 -18.90 -20.31
C LEU A 78 -17.02 -17.81 -19.23
N ALA A 79 -18.19 -17.38 -18.75
CA ALA A 79 -18.34 -16.49 -17.59
C ALA A 79 -17.77 -17.13 -16.31
N TRP A 80 -17.95 -18.43 -16.12
CA TRP A 80 -17.32 -19.17 -15.03
C TRP A 80 -15.79 -19.17 -15.14
N ILE A 81 -15.21 -19.37 -16.33
CA ILE A 81 -13.76 -19.23 -16.55
C ILE A 81 -13.30 -17.80 -16.22
N PHE A 82 -14.03 -16.77 -16.66
CA PHE A 82 -13.74 -15.38 -16.31
C PHE A 82 -13.80 -15.13 -14.81
N SER A 83 -14.71 -15.79 -14.08
CA SER A 83 -14.77 -15.67 -12.61
C SER A 83 -13.52 -16.23 -11.92
N ILE A 84 -12.94 -17.32 -12.43
CA ILE A 84 -11.68 -17.89 -11.95
C ILE A 84 -10.52 -16.91 -12.21
N ILE A 85 -10.44 -16.40 -13.45
CA ILE A 85 -9.43 -15.40 -13.82
C ILE A 85 -9.56 -14.16 -12.93
N ASN A 86 -10.78 -13.70 -12.65
CA ASN A 86 -11.03 -12.58 -11.76
C ASN A 86 -10.53 -12.86 -10.32
N MET A 87 -10.76 -14.05 -9.76
CA MET A 87 -10.21 -14.43 -8.45
C MET A 87 -8.67 -14.37 -8.45
N ILE A 88 -8.02 -14.95 -9.45
CA ILE A 88 -6.55 -14.90 -9.58
C ILE A 88 -6.09 -13.44 -9.68
N PHE A 89 -6.73 -12.64 -10.53
CA PHE A 89 -6.41 -11.23 -10.70
C PHE A 89 -6.57 -10.43 -9.40
N ARG A 90 -7.55 -10.77 -8.53
CA ARG A 90 -7.69 -10.12 -7.22
C ARG A 90 -6.53 -10.46 -6.28
N VAL A 91 -6.08 -11.72 -6.24
CA VAL A 91 -4.90 -12.10 -5.47
C VAL A 91 -3.65 -11.42 -6.02
N LEU A 92 -3.45 -11.40 -7.34
CA LEU A 92 -2.32 -10.70 -7.97
C LEU A 92 -2.34 -9.20 -7.66
N ASN A 93 -3.53 -8.58 -7.67
CA ASN A 93 -3.67 -7.18 -7.30
C ASN A 93 -3.34 -6.94 -5.82
N LEU A 94 -3.69 -7.85 -4.91
CA LEU A 94 -3.26 -7.78 -3.51
C LEU A 94 -1.73 -7.88 -3.38
N ILE A 95 -1.07 -8.74 -4.16
CA ILE A 95 0.40 -8.82 -4.18
C ILE A 95 0.98 -7.51 -4.70
N TYR A 96 0.50 -7.01 -5.84
CA TYR A 96 0.94 -5.74 -6.42
C TYR A 96 0.84 -4.60 -5.40
N LEU A 97 -0.33 -4.44 -4.77
CA LEU A 97 -0.61 -3.38 -3.81
C LEU A 97 0.28 -3.44 -2.55
N ASN A 98 0.67 -4.63 -2.12
CA ASN A 98 1.43 -4.84 -0.87
C ASN A 98 2.92 -5.12 -1.10
N THR A 99 3.43 -4.81 -2.29
CA THR A 99 4.84 -4.91 -2.66
C THR A 99 5.35 -3.56 -3.21
N PRO A 100 6.68 -3.37 -3.34
CA PRO A 100 7.24 -2.16 -3.94
C PRO A 100 6.81 -1.93 -5.40
N LEU A 101 6.16 -2.90 -6.04
CA LEU A 101 5.56 -2.73 -7.37
C LEU A 101 4.47 -1.65 -7.38
N ASN A 102 3.73 -1.46 -6.29
CA ASN A 102 2.64 -0.48 -6.21
C ASN A 102 3.09 0.98 -6.38
N VAL A 103 4.29 1.29 -5.90
CA VAL A 103 4.87 2.65 -5.97
C VAL A 103 5.58 2.90 -7.30
N ASN A 104 5.70 1.87 -8.15
CA ASN A 104 6.21 2.03 -9.50
C ASN A 104 5.12 2.61 -10.42
N VAL A 105 5.28 3.87 -10.81
CA VAL A 105 4.29 4.60 -11.62
C VAL A 105 4.20 4.06 -13.06
N LYS A 106 5.19 3.28 -13.51
CA LYS A 106 5.23 2.74 -14.87
C LYS A 106 4.11 1.71 -15.08
N GLY A 107 3.17 2.04 -15.96
CA GLY A 107 2.16 1.09 -16.45
C GLY A 107 0.84 1.06 -15.68
N ILE A 108 0.62 1.94 -14.70
CA ILE A 108 -0.67 2.06 -13.99
C ILE A 108 -1.83 2.28 -14.96
N GLY A 109 -1.66 3.15 -15.97
CA GLY A 109 -2.69 3.41 -16.98
C GLY A 109 -3.02 2.17 -17.84
N ILE A 110 -1.99 1.39 -18.20
CA ILE A 110 -2.16 0.15 -18.96
C ILE A 110 -2.90 -0.89 -18.11
N LEU A 111 -2.51 -1.05 -16.84
CA LEU A 111 -3.16 -1.97 -15.92
C LEU A 111 -4.64 -1.61 -15.69
N ALA A 112 -4.94 -0.33 -15.51
CA ALA A 112 -6.30 0.18 -15.38
C ALA A 112 -7.13 -0.09 -16.65
N PHE A 113 -6.55 0.14 -17.83
CA PHE A 113 -7.19 -0.14 -19.11
C PHE A 113 -7.49 -1.63 -19.29
N VAL A 114 -6.49 -2.50 -19.10
CA VAL A 114 -6.64 -3.96 -19.21
C VAL A 114 -7.70 -4.49 -18.24
N SER A 115 -7.67 -4.05 -16.98
CA SER A 115 -8.66 -4.40 -15.96
C SER A 115 -10.08 -3.97 -16.37
N THR A 116 -10.20 -2.78 -16.95
CA THR A 116 -11.48 -2.25 -17.43
C THR A 116 -12.04 -3.04 -18.61
N VAL A 117 -11.19 -3.34 -19.61
CA VAL A 117 -11.57 -4.17 -20.76
C VAL A 117 -12.02 -5.54 -20.29
N PHE A 118 -11.26 -6.18 -19.40
CA PHE A 118 -11.62 -7.48 -18.82
C PHE A 118 -13.00 -7.45 -18.13
N GLN A 119 -13.27 -6.43 -17.31
CA GLN A 119 -14.57 -6.28 -16.63
C GLN A 119 -15.74 -6.10 -17.61
N LEU A 120 -15.57 -5.28 -18.65
CA LEU A 120 -16.60 -5.07 -19.68
C LEU A 120 -16.85 -6.35 -20.48
N SER A 121 -15.78 -7.05 -20.89
CA SER A 121 -15.88 -8.36 -21.55
C SER A 121 -16.64 -9.35 -20.68
N PHE A 122 -16.34 -9.41 -19.37
CA PHE A 122 -17.02 -10.30 -18.44
C PHE A 122 -18.55 -10.03 -18.37
N LEU A 123 -18.95 -8.75 -18.30
CA LEU A 123 -20.37 -8.37 -18.32
C LEU A 123 -21.05 -8.71 -19.65
N VAL A 124 -20.37 -8.52 -20.78
CA VAL A 124 -20.89 -8.87 -22.11
C VAL A 124 -21.12 -10.38 -22.23
N ILE A 125 -20.17 -11.19 -21.79
CA ILE A 125 -20.28 -12.66 -21.79
C ILE A 125 -21.46 -13.10 -20.91
N PHE A 126 -21.58 -12.53 -19.71
CA PHE A 126 -22.71 -12.81 -18.82
C PHE A 126 -24.05 -12.45 -19.49
N ARG A 127 -24.12 -11.29 -20.15
CA ARG A 127 -25.32 -10.86 -20.90
C ARG A 127 -25.71 -11.85 -21.98
N LEU A 128 -24.75 -12.32 -22.78
CA LEU A 128 -24.99 -13.30 -23.84
C LEU A 128 -25.53 -14.62 -23.27
N GLY A 129 -24.87 -15.12 -22.21
CA GLY A 129 -25.28 -16.33 -21.52
C GLY A 129 -26.67 -16.25 -20.91
N LEU A 130 -27.01 -15.11 -20.31
CA LEU A 130 -28.34 -14.90 -19.75
C LEU A 130 -29.42 -14.85 -20.84
N LYS A 131 -29.18 -14.11 -21.94
CA LYS A 131 -30.13 -14.04 -23.07
C LYS A 131 -30.46 -15.41 -23.65
N LYS A 132 -29.46 -16.28 -23.82
CA LYS A 132 -29.66 -17.64 -24.34
C LYS A 132 -30.57 -18.48 -23.44
N ILE A 133 -30.48 -18.33 -22.12
CA ILE A 133 -31.39 -19.04 -21.19
C ILE A 133 -32.84 -18.59 -21.38
N PHE A 134 -33.08 -17.27 -21.40
CA PHE A 134 -34.44 -16.73 -21.54
C PHE A 134 -35.06 -17.04 -22.91
N GLN A 135 -34.28 -16.91 -23.99
CA GLN A 135 -34.72 -17.29 -25.34
C GLN A 135 -35.05 -18.79 -25.42
N GLY A 136 -34.23 -19.65 -24.81
CA GLY A 136 -34.48 -21.09 -24.74
C GLY A 136 -35.73 -21.46 -23.92
N SER A 137 -36.19 -20.56 -23.05
CA SER A 137 -37.39 -20.74 -22.22
C SER A 137 -38.64 -20.04 -22.81
N GLY A 138 -38.56 -19.52 -24.03
CA GLY A 138 -39.67 -18.85 -24.71
C GLY A 138 -40.03 -17.46 -24.13
N VAL A 139 -39.21 -16.90 -23.23
CA VAL A 139 -39.47 -15.61 -22.59
C VAL A 139 -38.58 -14.53 -23.14
N THR A 140 -39.18 -13.44 -23.60
CA THR A 140 -38.44 -12.25 -24.02
C THR A 140 -38.15 -11.36 -22.81
N LEU A 141 -36.86 -11.07 -22.59
CA LEU A 141 -36.43 -10.11 -21.58
C LEU A 141 -36.94 -8.71 -21.95
N LYS A 142 -38.01 -8.24 -21.29
CA LYS A 142 -38.56 -6.89 -21.51
C LYS A 142 -37.55 -5.76 -21.20
N LYS A 143 -36.59 -6.01 -20.30
CA LYS A 143 -35.55 -5.04 -19.92
C LYS A 143 -34.19 -5.74 -19.84
N ASP A 144 -33.24 -5.27 -20.65
CA ASP A 144 -31.86 -5.75 -20.63
C ASP A 144 -31.09 -5.03 -19.51
N VAL A 145 -31.16 -5.58 -18.29
CA VAL A 145 -30.55 -4.97 -17.09
C VAL A 145 -29.02 -4.97 -17.18
N ILE A 146 -28.42 -6.03 -17.73
CA ILE A 146 -26.95 -6.13 -17.85
C ILE A 146 -26.42 -5.09 -18.85
N LEU A 147 -27.12 -4.83 -19.95
CA LEU A 147 -26.75 -3.73 -20.85
C LEU A 147 -26.71 -2.38 -20.12
N ARG A 148 -27.68 -2.13 -19.21
CA ARG A 148 -27.67 -0.90 -18.40
C ARG A 148 -26.44 -0.82 -17.50
N ILE A 149 -26.01 -1.93 -16.89
CA ILE A 149 -24.75 -2.00 -16.11
C ILE A 149 -23.54 -1.66 -16.98
N ILE A 150 -23.47 -2.22 -18.20
CA ILE A 150 -22.36 -1.96 -19.13
C ILE A 150 -22.30 -0.47 -19.51
N ILE A 151 -23.43 0.11 -19.94
CA ILE A 151 -23.52 1.53 -20.29
C ILE A 151 -23.13 2.38 -19.08
N TRP A 152 -23.66 2.05 -17.90
CA TRP A 152 -23.37 2.80 -16.69
C TRP A 152 -21.90 2.70 -16.27
N ARG A 153 -21.26 1.55 -16.47
CA ARG A 153 -19.82 1.39 -16.24
C ARG A 153 -19.01 2.31 -17.16
N ILE A 154 -19.39 2.44 -18.43
CA ILE A 154 -18.74 3.36 -19.39
C ILE A 154 -18.91 4.81 -18.93
N VAL A 155 -20.11 5.21 -18.48
CA VAL A 155 -20.35 6.56 -17.93
C VAL A 155 -19.43 6.86 -16.76
N ILE A 156 -19.26 5.93 -15.82
CA ILE A 156 -18.37 6.12 -14.66
C ILE A 156 -16.91 6.25 -15.09
N ILE A 157 -16.47 5.49 -16.09
CA ILE A 157 -15.11 5.62 -16.62
C ILE A 157 -14.90 7.01 -17.22
N ILE A 158 -15.87 7.52 -17.98
CA ILE A 158 -15.81 8.89 -18.52
C ILE A 158 -15.77 9.91 -17.39
N CYS A 159 -16.63 9.80 -16.37
CA CYS A 159 -16.63 10.68 -15.21
C CYS A 159 -15.31 10.65 -14.42
N ALA A 160 -14.63 9.49 -14.38
CA ALA A 160 -13.33 9.36 -13.75
C ALA A 160 -12.22 10.02 -14.57
N LEU A 161 -12.27 9.93 -15.91
CA LEU A 161 -11.31 10.56 -16.81
C LEU A 161 -11.46 12.08 -16.89
N THR A 162 -12.67 12.61 -16.67
CA THR A 162 -12.96 14.05 -16.74
C THR A 162 -13.01 14.72 -15.37
N GLU A 163 -12.67 13.99 -14.29
CA GLU A 163 -12.71 14.45 -12.90
C GLU A 163 -14.08 14.96 -12.40
N LEU A 164 -15.15 14.83 -13.21
CA LEU A 164 -16.52 15.24 -12.87
C LEU A 164 -17.06 14.53 -11.62
N GLY A 165 -16.50 13.37 -11.27
CA GLY A 165 -16.83 12.61 -10.06
C GLY A 165 -16.42 13.28 -8.75
N GLN A 166 -15.62 14.35 -8.78
CA GLN A 166 -15.29 15.13 -7.57
C GLN A 166 -16.43 16.08 -7.17
N ILE A 167 -17.37 16.37 -8.08
CA ILE A 167 -18.50 17.26 -7.84
C ILE A 167 -19.63 16.48 -7.15
N TRP A 168 -19.87 16.77 -5.86
CA TRP A 168 -20.84 16.04 -5.04
C TRP A 168 -22.26 15.96 -5.64
N VAL A 169 -22.71 17.03 -6.32
CA VAL A 169 -24.03 17.12 -6.99
C VAL A 169 -24.16 16.09 -8.12
N ILE A 170 -23.05 15.76 -8.79
CA ILE A 170 -23.01 14.75 -9.86
C ILE A 170 -22.87 13.35 -9.25
N SER A 171 -22.05 13.20 -8.21
CA SER A 171 -21.75 11.91 -7.60
C SER A 171 -22.92 11.27 -6.86
N ILE A 172 -23.77 12.05 -6.17
CA ILE A 172 -24.93 11.51 -5.43
C ILE A 172 -25.95 10.83 -6.37
N PRO A 173 -26.47 11.49 -7.43
CA PRO A 173 -27.36 10.84 -8.40
C PRO A 173 -26.72 9.61 -9.06
N ILE A 174 -25.41 9.66 -9.33
CA ILE A 174 -24.69 8.53 -9.92
C ILE A 174 -24.77 7.31 -9.00
N ILE A 175 -24.49 7.49 -7.71
CA ILE A 175 -24.52 6.42 -6.71
C ILE A 175 -25.95 5.86 -6.59
N ILE A 176 -26.97 6.73 -6.50
CA ILE A 176 -28.39 6.31 -6.38
C ILE A 176 -28.80 5.46 -7.59
N TYR A 177 -28.48 5.91 -8.81
CA TYR A 177 -28.81 5.17 -10.03
C TYR A 177 -28.07 3.84 -10.08
N TYR A 178 -26.83 3.79 -9.61
CA TYR A 178 -26.06 2.55 -9.51
C TYR A 178 -26.79 1.52 -8.63
N PHE A 179 -27.22 1.89 -7.42
CA PHE A 179 -28.01 1.01 -6.54
C PHE A 179 -29.33 0.57 -7.17
N TYR A 180 -30.00 1.46 -7.93
CA TYR A 180 -31.20 1.11 -8.68
C TYR A 180 -30.95 0.01 -9.72
N ILE A 181 -29.86 0.07 -10.48
CA ILE A 181 -29.52 -0.96 -11.48
C ILE A 181 -29.29 -2.32 -10.79
N PHE A 182 -28.56 -2.35 -9.68
CA PHE A 182 -28.29 -3.60 -8.95
C PHE A 182 -29.55 -4.17 -8.29
N ARG A 183 -30.44 -3.31 -7.76
CA ARG A 183 -31.78 -3.74 -7.30
C ARG A 183 -32.59 -4.35 -8.45
N SER A 184 -32.49 -3.79 -9.65
CA SER A 184 -33.15 -4.32 -10.86
C SER A 184 -32.58 -5.68 -11.25
N LEU A 185 -31.25 -5.87 -11.18
CA LEU A 185 -30.61 -7.16 -11.46
C LEU A 185 -30.99 -8.21 -10.40
N TYR A 186 -31.06 -7.80 -9.15
CA TYR A 186 -31.55 -8.65 -8.06
C TYR A 186 -33.01 -9.04 -8.29
N LYS A 187 -33.89 -8.13 -8.72
CA LYS A 187 -35.28 -8.48 -9.03
C LYS A 187 -35.37 -9.47 -10.20
N LEU A 188 -34.50 -9.33 -11.20
CA LEU A 188 -34.42 -10.30 -12.30
C LEU A 188 -34.07 -11.72 -11.82
N SER A 189 -33.33 -11.85 -10.70
CA SER A 189 -33.07 -13.15 -10.07
C SER A 189 -34.36 -13.85 -9.60
N TYR A 190 -35.32 -13.08 -9.10
CA TYR A 190 -36.62 -13.58 -8.64
C TYR A 190 -37.55 -13.88 -9.82
N ASP A 191 -37.60 -13.00 -10.81
CA ASP A 191 -38.51 -13.15 -11.96
C ASP A 191 -38.18 -14.40 -12.81
N ALA A 192 -36.91 -14.80 -12.88
CA ALA A 192 -36.52 -15.96 -13.68
C ALA A 192 -36.51 -17.29 -12.93
N GLU A 193 -36.47 -17.27 -11.60
CA GLU A 193 -36.78 -18.44 -10.77
C GLU A 193 -38.18 -19.01 -11.08
N ALA A 194 -39.12 -18.14 -11.47
CA ALA A 194 -40.47 -18.54 -11.85
C ALA A 194 -40.57 -19.18 -13.26
N ILE A 195 -39.52 -19.11 -14.08
CA ILE A 195 -39.59 -19.35 -15.54
C ILE A 195 -38.62 -20.45 -16.00
N ILE A 196 -37.47 -20.60 -15.35
CA ILE A 196 -36.37 -21.43 -15.85
C ILE A 196 -36.30 -22.76 -15.07
N TYR A 197 -36.50 -23.88 -15.77
CA TYR A 197 -36.26 -25.22 -15.22
C TYR A 197 -34.84 -25.69 -15.54
N ILE A 198 -34.05 -26.05 -14.52
CA ILE A 198 -32.70 -26.62 -14.66
C ILE A 198 -32.70 -28.08 -14.19
N ASP A 199 -32.19 -28.99 -15.03
CA ASP A 199 -32.02 -30.40 -14.64
C ASP A 199 -31.08 -30.53 -13.43
N LEU A 200 -31.64 -30.97 -12.29
CA LEU A 200 -30.96 -31.13 -10.99
C LEU A 200 -29.73 -32.04 -11.05
N ARG A 201 -29.70 -32.99 -12.00
CA ARG A 201 -28.59 -33.96 -12.17
C ARG A 201 -27.25 -33.31 -12.56
N LYS A 202 -27.25 -32.02 -12.87
CA LYS A 202 -26.05 -31.25 -13.25
C LYS A 202 -25.46 -30.42 -12.11
N ILE A 203 -26.14 -30.37 -10.96
CA ILE A 203 -25.76 -29.52 -9.82
C ILE A 203 -24.68 -30.20 -8.99
N GLU A 204 -23.53 -29.53 -8.88
CA GLU A 204 -22.52 -29.88 -7.89
C GLU A 204 -22.70 -28.96 -6.68
N ILE A 205 -22.92 -29.56 -5.51
CA ILE A 205 -23.12 -28.81 -4.27
C ILE A 205 -21.75 -28.41 -3.73
N LEU A 206 -21.37 -27.16 -3.97
CA LEU A 206 -20.20 -26.57 -3.36
C LEU A 206 -20.51 -26.13 -1.92
N ASN A 207 -19.60 -26.40 -0.99
CA ASN A 207 -19.63 -25.77 0.33
C ASN A 207 -19.20 -24.28 0.22
N LYS A 208 -20.17 -23.42 -0.07
CA LYS A 208 -19.98 -21.97 -0.29
C LYS A 208 -19.26 -21.29 0.87
N LYS A 209 -19.67 -21.59 2.12
CA LYS A 209 -19.08 -21.02 3.34
C LYS A 209 -17.59 -21.40 3.45
N LYS A 210 -17.28 -22.68 3.25
CA LYS A 210 -15.90 -23.17 3.26
C LYS A 210 -15.07 -22.47 2.18
N LEU A 211 -15.58 -22.36 0.94
CA LEU A 211 -14.84 -21.71 -0.13
C LEU A 211 -14.52 -20.24 0.17
N ILE A 212 -15.53 -19.46 0.60
CA ILE A 212 -15.34 -18.05 0.97
C ILE A 212 -14.29 -17.94 2.07
N TYR A 213 -14.43 -18.73 3.14
CA TYR A 213 -13.47 -18.72 4.24
C TYR A 213 -12.06 -19.08 3.77
N THR A 214 -11.89 -20.16 3.00
CA THR A 214 -10.56 -20.59 2.51
C THR A 214 -9.91 -19.55 1.60
N TYR A 215 -10.67 -18.92 0.71
CA TYR A 215 -10.13 -17.90 -0.18
C TYR A 215 -9.75 -16.62 0.57
N MET A 216 -10.58 -16.19 1.53
CA MET A 216 -10.28 -15.03 2.35
C MET A 216 -9.06 -15.29 3.24
N LEU A 217 -8.98 -16.46 3.87
CA LEU A 217 -7.81 -16.86 4.67
C LEU A 217 -6.53 -16.89 3.81
N PHE A 218 -6.61 -17.47 2.61
CA PHE A 218 -5.50 -17.47 1.67
C PHE A 218 -5.09 -16.05 1.25
N SER A 219 -6.06 -15.18 0.94
CA SER A 219 -5.79 -13.78 0.58
C SER A 219 -5.13 -13.02 1.73
N THR A 220 -5.60 -13.20 2.97
CA THR A 220 -4.99 -12.61 4.17
C THR A 220 -3.57 -13.15 4.39
N PHE A 221 -3.35 -14.45 4.21
CA PHE A 221 -2.03 -15.06 4.29
C PHE A 221 -1.07 -14.46 3.25
N VAL A 222 -1.50 -14.35 2.00
CA VAL A 222 -0.71 -13.72 0.92
C VAL A 222 -0.35 -12.28 1.27
N VAL A 223 -1.31 -11.49 1.75
CA VAL A 223 -1.03 -10.11 2.20
C VAL A 223 -0.02 -10.08 3.34
N GLY A 224 -0.16 -10.96 4.34
CA GLY A 224 0.79 -11.05 5.45
C GLY A 224 2.22 -11.38 5.00
N VAL A 225 2.36 -12.36 4.09
CA VAL A 225 3.65 -12.70 3.47
C VAL A 225 4.21 -11.50 2.70
N CYS A 226 3.43 -10.86 1.83
CA CYS A 226 3.87 -9.67 1.10
C CYS A 226 4.31 -8.55 2.04
N CYS A 227 3.56 -8.28 3.11
CA CYS A 227 3.92 -7.27 4.10
C CYS A 227 5.26 -7.60 4.78
N VAL A 228 5.47 -8.84 5.22
CA VAL A 228 6.72 -9.26 5.88
C VAL A 228 7.92 -9.11 4.96
N PHE A 229 7.83 -9.62 3.73
CA PHE A 229 8.97 -9.59 2.80
C PHE A 229 9.23 -8.20 2.22
N SER A 230 8.18 -7.44 1.92
CA SER A 230 8.34 -6.13 1.26
C SER A 230 8.81 -5.05 2.21
N ASN A 231 8.49 -5.17 3.50
CA ASN A 231 8.82 -4.16 4.49
C ASN A 231 10.14 -4.42 5.21
N HIS A 232 10.93 -5.40 4.80
CA HIS A 232 12.31 -5.56 5.23
C HIS A 232 13.21 -5.46 4.00
N ILE A 233 14.09 -4.46 3.96
CA ILE A 233 14.99 -4.25 2.84
C ILE A 233 16.27 -5.04 3.09
N SER A 234 16.67 -5.88 2.13
CA SER A 234 17.97 -6.54 2.20
C SER A 234 19.08 -5.51 2.00
N LEU A 235 20.02 -5.45 2.95
CA LEU A 235 21.18 -4.56 2.86
C LEU A 235 22.35 -5.29 2.19
N ASP A 236 22.96 -4.66 1.20
CA ASP A 236 24.23 -5.10 0.62
C ASP A 236 25.37 -4.62 1.52
N SER A 237 25.66 -5.40 2.57
CA SER A 237 26.58 -5.01 3.63
C SER A 237 28.02 -5.50 3.40
N SER A 238 28.99 -4.70 3.80
CA SER A 238 30.42 -5.02 3.82
C SER A 238 31.01 -4.82 5.21
N GLU A 239 32.09 -5.52 5.53
CA GLU A 239 32.78 -5.31 6.81
C GLU A 239 33.38 -3.90 6.87
N VAL A 240 33.27 -3.25 8.04
CA VAL A 240 33.82 -1.92 8.26
C VAL A 240 35.34 -1.96 8.17
N ILE A 241 35.89 -1.14 7.29
CA ILE A 241 37.33 -1.00 7.11
C ILE A 241 37.89 -0.07 8.19
N SER A 242 39.07 -0.39 8.70
CA SER A 242 39.77 0.48 9.64
C SER A 242 40.09 1.84 9.03
N VAL A 243 39.77 2.89 9.77
CA VAL A 243 40.07 4.29 9.48
C VAL A 243 41.56 4.52 9.18
N LYS A 244 41.86 5.38 8.19
CA LYS A 244 43.23 5.77 7.81
C LYS A 244 43.51 7.27 8.02
N GLU A 245 42.49 8.13 7.96
CA GLU A 245 42.67 9.59 8.06
C GLU A 245 42.63 10.07 9.53
N PHE A 246 43.75 9.99 10.24
CA PHE A 246 43.80 10.37 11.66
C PHE A 246 43.88 11.89 11.90
N GLY A 247 44.46 12.66 10.97
CA GLY A 247 44.76 14.08 11.19
C GLY A 247 43.50 14.93 11.40
N ILE A 248 42.57 14.88 10.46
CA ILE A 248 41.30 15.62 10.54
C ILE A 248 40.45 15.10 11.70
N ARG A 249 40.40 13.77 11.89
CA ARG A 249 39.63 13.15 12.98
C ARG A 249 40.07 13.61 14.37
N ASN A 250 41.38 13.68 14.61
CA ASN A 250 41.90 14.22 15.88
C ASN A 250 41.49 15.68 16.06
N THR A 251 41.51 16.49 15.00
CA THR A 251 41.03 17.88 15.04
C THR A 251 39.55 17.98 15.41
N LEU A 252 38.72 17.08 14.88
CA LEU A 252 37.28 17.02 15.20
C LEU A 252 37.04 16.63 16.66
N ILE A 253 37.81 15.66 17.16
CA ILE A 253 37.76 15.20 18.56
C ILE A 253 38.21 16.31 19.51
N ASP A 254 39.30 17.02 19.17
CA ASP A 254 39.83 18.15 19.96
C ASP A 254 38.82 19.32 20.01
N LYS A 255 38.00 19.47 18.98
CA LYS A 255 36.88 20.44 18.93
C LYS A 255 35.61 19.96 19.66
N GLY A 256 35.64 18.78 20.29
CA GLY A 256 34.59 18.28 21.18
C GLY A 256 33.57 17.35 20.54
N ILE A 257 33.77 16.90 19.29
CA ILE A 257 32.88 15.91 18.68
C ILE A 257 33.16 14.53 19.30
N PRO A 258 32.12 13.77 19.72
CA PRO A 258 32.30 12.44 20.30
C PRO A 258 33.12 11.51 19.40
N ILE A 259 34.12 10.85 19.98
CA ILE A 259 34.99 9.89 19.28
C ILE A 259 34.21 8.76 18.61
N GLU A 260 33.06 8.39 19.21
CA GLU A 260 32.17 7.37 18.69
C GLU A 260 31.48 7.76 17.38
N ILE A 261 31.22 9.05 17.16
CA ILE A 261 30.68 9.55 15.90
C ILE A 261 31.83 9.68 14.90
N VAL A 262 32.95 10.28 15.34
CA VAL A 262 34.10 10.53 14.45
C VAL A 262 34.64 9.22 13.88
N LYS A 263 34.68 8.11 14.61
CA LYS A 263 35.21 6.81 14.12
C LYS A 263 34.36 6.19 12.99
N ASP A 264 33.07 6.52 12.94
CA ASP A 264 32.08 5.85 12.09
C ASP A 264 31.95 6.50 10.71
N ILE A 265 32.41 7.75 10.57
CA ILE A 265 32.40 8.48 9.30
C ILE A 265 33.49 7.91 8.38
N GLU A 266 33.21 7.74 7.09
CA GLU A 266 34.18 7.25 6.10
C GLU A 266 35.32 8.25 5.87
N ASP A 267 36.52 7.75 5.53
CA ASP A 267 37.69 8.60 5.25
C ASP A 267 37.44 9.59 4.10
N GLU A 268 36.66 9.18 3.08
CA GLU A 268 36.31 10.06 1.97
C GLU A 268 35.49 11.27 2.43
N ASP A 269 34.53 11.07 3.32
CA ASP A 269 33.69 12.15 3.86
C ASP A 269 34.48 13.04 4.82
N ILE A 270 35.31 12.45 5.69
CA ILE A 270 36.23 13.21 6.55
C ILE A 270 37.17 14.09 5.72
N SER A 271 37.65 13.61 4.57
CA SER A 271 38.59 14.35 3.72
C SER A 271 38.00 15.64 3.14
N LYS A 272 36.67 15.75 3.06
CA LYS A 272 35.94 16.96 2.61
C LYS A 272 35.86 18.02 3.70
N LEU A 273 36.09 17.68 4.97
CA LEU A 273 36.04 18.58 6.13
C LEU A 273 37.36 19.31 6.40
N LYS A 274 38.14 19.63 5.37
CA LYS A 274 39.40 20.40 5.51
C LYS A 274 39.12 21.89 5.66
N ASN A 275 39.99 22.63 6.34
CA ASN A 275 39.89 24.09 6.51
C ASN A 275 38.64 24.55 7.28
N LEU A 276 38.35 23.87 8.39
CA LEU A 276 37.23 24.19 9.30
C LEU A 276 37.40 25.56 9.94
N ILE A 277 36.38 26.41 9.81
CA ILE A 277 36.26 27.70 10.49
C ILE A 277 35.50 27.52 11.80
N ASN A 278 34.31 26.93 11.71
CA ASN A 278 33.37 26.84 12.82
C ASN A 278 32.67 25.47 12.82
N ILE A 279 32.34 24.99 14.01
CA ILE A 279 31.62 23.72 14.24
C ILE A 279 30.54 23.98 15.27
N GLU A 280 29.32 23.52 14.96
CA GLU A 280 28.21 23.48 15.91
C GLU A 280 27.63 22.08 15.90
N TYR A 281 27.35 21.50 17.06
CA TYR A 281 26.62 20.23 17.12
C TYR A 281 25.49 20.30 18.14
N PHE A 282 24.44 19.56 17.84
CA PHE A 282 23.22 19.46 18.64
C PHE A 282 22.93 17.98 18.83
N SER A 283 22.64 17.56 20.05
CA SER A 283 22.31 16.18 20.37
C SER A 283 21.02 16.14 21.18
N GLU A 284 20.16 15.17 20.86
CA GLU A 284 18.88 14.98 21.52
C GLU A 284 18.55 13.49 21.62
N ASP A 285 17.94 13.08 22.73
CA ASP A 285 17.41 11.73 22.89
C ASP A 285 15.91 11.74 22.56
N LEU A 286 15.55 11.11 21.43
CA LEU A 286 14.18 10.98 20.97
C LEU A 286 13.59 9.66 21.50
N LYS A 287 12.36 9.70 22.00
CA LYS A 287 11.66 8.50 22.52
C LYS A 287 10.45 8.13 21.67
N PHE A 288 10.51 7.01 20.96
CA PHE A 288 9.32 6.45 20.30
C PHE A 288 8.42 5.72 21.32
N ASN A 289 7.10 5.67 21.08
CA ASN A 289 6.10 4.95 21.88
C ASN A 289 5.90 5.38 23.36
N SER A 290 6.42 6.54 23.76
CA SER A 290 6.42 7.04 25.16
C SER A 290 5.08 7.55 25.73
N ILE A 291 3.96 7.44 25.03
CA ILE A 291 2.70 8.09 25.45
C ILE A 291 2.05 7.38 26.64
N LEU A 292 2.36 6.10 26.91
CA LEU A 292 1.71 5.33 27.97
C LEU A 292 2.66 4.62 28.95
N ASN A 293 3.91 4.33 28.59
CA ASN A 293 4.90 3.67 29.46
C ASN A 293 6.30 4.27 29.24
N ASP A 294 7.14 4.23 30.29
CA ASP A 294 8.54 4.72 30.29
C ASP A 294 9.51 3.81 29.50
N ASP A 295 9.00 2.68 28.97
CA ASP A 295 9.72 1.70 28.15
C ASP A 295 9.82 2.13 26.66
N GLY A 296 10.12 3.41 26.41
CA GLY A 296 10.31 3.93 25.05
C GLY A 296 11.62 3.43 24.44
N ILE A 297 11.69 3.33 23.10
CA ILE A 297 12.97 3.13 22.41
C ILE A 297 13.72 4.46 22.48
N ASP A 298 14.84 4.46 23.20
CA ASP A 298 15.76 5.59 23.26
C ASP A 298 16.56 5.64 21.95
N PHE A 299 16.37 6.73 21.22
CA PHE A 299 16.96 6.96 19.91
C PHE A 299 17.74 8.27 19.96
N GLN A 300 19.06 8.18 20.01
CA GLN A 300 19.92 9.36 20.08
C GLN A 300 20.21 9.88 18.69
N VAL A 301 20.01 11.17 18.49
CA VAL A 301 20.32 11.88 17.24
C VAL A 301 21.31 12.99 17.51
N THR A 302 22.20 13.22 16.55
CA THR A 302 23.19 14.28 16.63
C THR A 302 23.40 14.89 15.26
N THR A 303 23.09 16.18 15.11
CA THR A 303 23.45 16.95 13.92
C THR A 303 24.71 17.75 14.18
N ILE A 304 25.69 17.65 13.27
CA ILE A 304 26.93 18.41 13.32
C ILE A 304 27.03 19.28 12.07
N PHE A 305 27.12 20.59 12.26
CA PHE A 305 27.34 21.57 11.21
C PHE A 305 28.82 21.95 11.13
N PHE A 306 29.36 21.94 9.91
CA PHE A 306 30.73 22.29 9.59
C PHE A 306 30.74 23.47 8.64
N GLU A 307 31.28 24.60 9.09
CA GLU A 307 31.52 25.76 8.24
C GLU A 307 32.99 25.78 7.83
N LEU A 308 33.21 25.79 6.53
CA LEU A 308 34.53 25.74 5.90
C LEU A 308 34.84 27.06 5.18
N TYR A 309 36.12 27.26 4.91
CA TYR A 309 36.57 28.39 4.09
C TYR A 309 35.91 28.40 2.69
N GLY A 310 35.49 29.59 2.25
CA GLY A 310 34.82 29.77 0.96
C GLY A 310 33.28 29.79 1.02
N ASN A 311 32.69 29.92 2.21
CA ASN A 311 31.24 29.83 2.45
C ASN A 311 30.69 28.45 2.09
N GLU A 312 31.42 27.41 2.45
CA GLU A 312 30.92 26.05 2.31
C GLU A 312 30.38 25.58 3.65
N MET A 313 29.15 25.06 3.65
CA MET A 313 28.54 24.46 4.82
C MET A 313 28.19 23.01 4.55
N TYR A 314 28.70 22.14 5.41
CA TYR A 314 28.37 20.72 5.41
C TYR A 314 27.69 20.35 6.70
N ALA A 315 26.89 19.30 6.68
CA ALA A 315 26.28 18.75 7.86
C ALA A 315 26.36 17.23 7.85
N ILE A 316 26.56 16.67 9.05
CA ILE A 316 26.41 15.24 9.32
C ILE A 316 25.22 15.08 10.25
N GLU A 317 24.20 14.38 9.77
CA GLU A 317 23.12 13.87 10.62
C GLU A 317 23.49 12.46 11.06
N TYR A 318 23.81 12.29 12.34
CA TYR A 318 24.14 11.00 12.94
C TYR A 318 22.98 10.50 13.79
N PHE A 319 22.66 9.22 13.67
CA PHE A 319 21.56 8.60 14.40
C PHE A 319 21.98 7.26 14.99
N ASN A 320 21.60 7.03 16.24
CA ASN A 320 22.01 5.86 17.03
C ASN A 320 20.80 5.23 17.71
N TRP A 321 20.45 4.03 17.26
CA TRP A 321 19.37 3.21 17.79
C TRP A 321 19.84 2.25 18.91
N GLY A 322 21.15 2.16 19.16
CA GLY A 322 21.70 1.28 20.18
C GLY A 322 21.46 -0.20 19.86
N GLU A 323 20.84 -0.94 20.79
CA GLU A 323 20.67 -2.39 20.69
C GLU A 323 19.46 -2.80 19.84
N GLU A 324 18.40 -1.99 19.81
CA GLU A 324 17.11 -2.33 19.20
C GLU A 324 16.63 -1.22 18.26
N GLY A 325 17.24 -1.14 17.08
CA GLY A 325 16.73 -0.32 15.99
C GLY A 325 15.73 -1.04 15.09
N PRO A 326 15.29 -0.37 14.01
CA PRO A 326 14.18 -0.84 13.20
C PRO A 326 14.53 -2.07 12.37
N TYR A 327 13.80 -3.16 12.60
CA TYR A 327 13.85 -4.33 11.72
C TYR A 327 13.00 -4.12 10.44
N TRP A 328 11.85 -3.47 10.57
CA TRP A 328 11.01 -3.09 9.43
C TRP A 328 11.50 -1.75 8.88
N GLN A 329 11.35 -1.51 7.58
CA GLN A 329 11.73 -0.24 6.99
C GLN A 329 11.01 0.91 7.70
N ASP A 330 11.84 1.76 8.24
CA ASP A 330 11.56 3.10 8.73
C ASP A 330 12.01 4.09 7.66
N GLY A 331 11.71 5.37 7.90
CA GLY A 331 12.11 6.43 6.98
C GLY A 331 12.58 7.64 7.75
N PHE A 332 13.42 8.43 7.09
CA PHE A 332 13.74 9.78 7.55
C PHE A 332 13.59 10.78 6.40
N GLU A 333 13.43 12.03 6.81
CA GLU A 333 13.38 13.17 5.91
C GLU A 333 14.14 14.33 6.55
N ILE A 334 15.10 14.92 5.82
CA ILE A 334 15.80 16.14 6.21
C ILE A 334 15.28 17.28 5.32
N SER A 335 14.87 18.36 5.96
CA SER A 335 14.47 19.59 5.30
C SER A 335 15.25 20.77 5.91
N ASN A 336 15.45 21.80 5.10
CA ASN A 336 16.20 22.98 5.54
C ASN A 336 15.63 24.24 4.89
N THR A 337 15.85 25.38 5.54
CA THR A 337 15.57 26.72 4.97
C THR A 337 16.40 27.05 3.73
N ARG A 338 17.47 26.30 3.49
CA ARG A 338 18.40 26.43 2.36
C ARG A 338 18.41 25.14 1.53
N PRO A 339 18.74 25.22 0.22
CA PRO A 339 18.89 24.03 -0.62
C PRO A 339 19.88 23.03 -0.04
N LEU A 340 19.58 21.75 -0.23
CA LEU A 340 20.33 20.62 0.32
C LEU A 340 20.87 19.75 -0.80
N ASN A 341 22.13 19.33 -0.69
CA ASN A 341 22.71 18.35 -1.60
C ASN A 341 23.28 17.17 -0.82
N VAL A 342 22.66 16.00 -0.97
CA VAL A 342 23.13 14.77 -0.33
C VAL A 342 24.46 14.32 -0.95
N ILE A 343 25.43 13.98 -0.11
CA ILE A 343 26.76 13.54 -0.55
C ILE A 343 26.89 12.03 -0.38
N ASN A 344 26.64 11.53 0.83
CA ASN A 344 26.80 10.13 1.18
C ASN A 344 25.90 9.77 2.37
N GLY A 345 25.70 8.49 2.66
CA GLY A 345 25.05 8.06 3.89
C GLY A 345 25.17 6.57 4.14
N LYS A 346 25.47 6.20 5.38
CA LYS A 346 25.81 4.84 5.77
C LYS A 346 24.97 4.37 6.94
N LEU A 347 24.56 3.10 6.87
CA LEU A 347 24.09 2.31 8.00
C LEU A 347 25.26 1.49 8.54
N LEU A 348 25.33 1.37 9.85
CA LEU A 348 26.39 0.69 10.59
C LEU A 348 25.75 -0.18 11.67
N TYR A 349 26.20 -1.42 11.79
CA TYR A 349 25.69 -2.33 12.80
C TYR A 349 26.70 -3.43 13.10
N GLU A 350 26.60 -4.01 14.29
CA GLU A 350 27.37 -5.19 14.69
C GLU A 350 26.51 -6.44 14.52
N LYS A 351 27.09 -7.49 13.95
CA LYS A 351 26.45 -8.81 13.87
C LYS A 351 27.49 -9.90 14.08
N ASP A 352 27.21 -10.81 15.01
CA ASP A 352 28.11 -11.90 15.38
C ASP A 352 29.53 -11.41 15.75
N GLY A 353 29.62 -10.24 16.40
CA GLY A 353 30.89 -9.61 16.83
C GLY A 353 31.65 -8.86 15.73
N VAL A 354 31.11 -8.80 14.50
CA VAL A 354 31.73 -8.10 13.36
C VAL A 354 30.93 -6.84 13.03
N ASN A 355 31.62 -5.73 12.79
CA ASN A 355 31.00 -4.48 12.36
C ASN A 355 30.81 -4.46 10.84
N TYR A 356 29.59 -4.18 10.40
CA TYR A 356 29.20 -4.04 9.02
C TYR A 356 28.77 -2.61 8.70
N SER A 357 28.97 -2.21 7.45
CA SER A 357 28.45 -0.99 6.84
C SER A 357 27.60 -1.33 5.62
N ALA A 358 26.58 -0.54 5.35
CA ALA A 358 25.77 -0.60 4.14
C ALA A 358 25.36 0.81 3.71
N GLU A 359 25.12 1.00 2.41
CA GLU A 359 24.48 2.22 1.91
C GLU A 359 23.06 2.35 2.46
N ILE A 360 22.62 3.57 2.73
CA ILE A 360 21.22 3.84 3.11
C ILE A 360 20.30 3.53 1.92
N PRO A 361 19.35 2.58 2.03
CA PRO A 361 18.44 2.26 0.94
C PRO A 361 17.58 3.48 0.54
N ARG A 362 17.46 3.70 -0.77
CA ARG A 362 16.66 4.79 -1.35
C ARG A 362 17.07 6.19 -0.86
N LEU A 363 18.32 6.35 -0.42
CA LEU A 363 18.88 7.66 -0.12
C LEU A 363 18.82 8.55 -1.37
N ASN A 364 18.14 9.69 -1.28
CA ASN A 364 18.02 10.62 -2.38
C ASN A 364 17.83 12.05 -1.87
N GLY A 365 18.37 13.02 -2.61
CA GLY A 365 18.19 14.46 -2.39
C GLY A 365 17.45 15.12 -3.56
N GLY A 366 16.72 16.19 -3.28
CA GLY A 366 16.06 17.03 -4.27
C GLY A 366 14.54 17.08 -4.11
N MET A 367 13.82 17.32 -5.21
CA MET A 367 12.36 17.46 -5.16
C MET A 367 11.68 16.12 -4.90
N VAL A 368 11.05 15.99 -3.72
CA VAL A 368 10.30 14.80 -3.31
C VAL A 368 8.81 15.13 -3.31
N THR A 369 8.03 14.36 -4.08
CA THR A 369 6.58 14.35 -3.97
C THR A 369 6.18 13.56 -2.73
N SER A 370 5.79 14.28 -1.68
CA SER A 370 5.22 13.70 -0.47
C SER A 370 3.70 13.69 -0.57
N ARG A 371 3.08 12.63 -0.03
CA ARG A 371 1.62 12.53 0.06
C ARG A 371 1.18 12.62 1.51
N ASP A 372 0.20 13.46 1.79
CA ASP A 372 -0.38 13.59 3.12
C ASP A 372 -1.52 12.57 3.38
N ILE A 373 -2.10 12.64 4.58
CA ILE A 373 -3.21 11.77 5.01
C ILE A 373 -4.51 12.00 4.23
N PHE A 374 -4.66 13.14 3.55
CA PHE A 374 -5.79 13.48 2.70
C PHE A 374 -5.52 13.18 1.22
N ARG A 375 -4.34 12.64 0.91
CA ARG A 375 -3.82 12.35 -0.43
C ARG A 375 -3.48 13.58 -1.26
N ASP A 376 -3.34 14.73 -0.61
CA ASP A 376 -2.79 15.90 -1.27
C ASP A 376 -1.28 15.67 -1.46
N GLU A 377 -0.82 15.98 -2.67
CA GLU A 377 0.57 15.85 -3.06
C GLU A 377 1.27 17.19 -2.90
N ARG A 378 2.41 17.19 -2.21
CA ARG A 378 3.29 18.34 -2.05
C ARG A 378 4.66 18.01 -2.58
N GLN A 379 5.26 18.95 -3.30
CA GLN A 379 6.63 18.83 -3.76
C GLN A 379 7.51 19.77 -2.95
N GLU A 380 8.47 19.18 -2.24
CA GLU A 380 9.37 19.91 -1.37
C GLU A 380 10.79 19.38 -1.58
N GLU A 381 11.78 20.27 -1.49
CA GLU A 381 13.20 19.92 -1.63
C GLU A 381 13.71 19.34 -0.31
N LYS A 382 14.08 18.05 -0.32
CA LYS A 382 14.36 17.26 0.88
C LYS A 382 15.43 16.21 0.60
N ILE A 383 16.10 15.75 1.66
CA ILE A 383 16.84 14.48 1.63
C ILE A 383 15.97 13.43 2.29
N THR A 384 15.81 12.28 1.65
CA THR A 384 14.99 11.17 2.16
C THR A 384 15.76 9.87 2.07
N GLY A 385 15.46 8.92 2.95
CA GLY A 385 16.02 7.59 2.90
C GLY A 385 15.30 6.62 3.82
N ALA A 386 15.47 5.33 3.55
CA ALA A 386 14.90 4.26 4.36
C ALA A 386 15.94 3.71 5.35
N ILE A 387 15.48 3.31 6.53
CA ILE A 387 16.35 2.75 7.58
C ILE A 387 15.77 1.40 7.99
N ASN A 388 16.60 0.36 7.96
CA ASN A 388 16.33 -0.88 8.66
C ASN A 388 17.64 -1.62 8.90
N TYR A 389 17.64 -2.51 9.88
CA TYR A 389 18.81 -3.33 10.22
C TYR A 389 18.48 -4.82 10.13
N PRO A 390 19.48 -5.68 9.90
CA PRO A 390 19.27 -7.13 9.84
C PRO A 390 18.76 -7.69 11.17
N TYR A 391 18.12 -8.86 11.11
CA TYR A 391 17.68 -9.55 12.32
C TYR A 391 18.87 -9.86 13.25
N LYS A 392 18.70 -9.56 14.55
CA LYS A 392 19.70 -9.77 15.62
C LYS A 392 21.00 -8.98 15.47
N SER A 393 21.01 -7.88 14.72
CA SER A 393 22.12 -6.92 14.80
C SER A 393 22.07 -6.08 16.08
N GLN A 394 23.22 -5.56 16.50
CA GLN A 394 23.41 -4.70 17.66
C GLN A 394 24.14 -3.41 17.25
N LYS A 395 24.26 -2.44 18.17
CA LYS A 395 24.94 -1.15 17.94
C LYS A 395 24.54 -0.50 16.62
N GLN A 396 23.24 -0.47 16.38
CA GLN A 396 22.62 -0.04 15.14
C GLN A 396 22.63 1.48 15.07
N ARG A 397 23.31 2.02 14.07
CA ARG A 397 23.52 3.46 13.91
C ARG A 397 23.77 3.81 12.46
N GLY A 398 23.85 5.08 12.14
CA GLY A 398 24.18 5.52 10.80
C GLY A 398 24.39 7.02 10.75
N TYR A 399 24.79 7.48 9.58
CA TYR A 399 24.95 8.91 9.32
C TYR A 399 24.58 9.28 7.89
N ILE A 400 24.17 10.53 7.70
CA ILE A 400 23.95 11.14 6.40
C ILE A 400 24.86 12.36 6.31
N PHE A 401 25.64 12.46 5.23
CA PHE A 401 26.51 13.58 4.96
C PHE A 401 25.96 14.39 3.79
N TYR A 402 25.79 15.70 3.98
CA TYR A 402 25.19 16.58 2.97
C TYR A 402 25.75 17.99 3.04
N LYS A 403 25.64 18.72 1.92
CA LYS A 403 25.97 20.13 1.79
C LYS A 403 24.72 20.98 1.97
N ILE A 404 24.88 22.11 2.64
CA ILE A 404 23.88 23.17 2.77
C ILE A 404 24.38 24.36 1.95
N ASP A 405 23.57 24.79 0.98
CA ASP A 405 23.95 25.91 0.12
C ASP A 405 23.75 27.24 0.85
N ILE A 406 24.85 27.80 1.36
CA ILE A 406 24.90 29.11 2.02
C ILE A 406 25.53 30.17 1.10
N THR A 407 25.11 31.42 1.29
CA THR A 407 25.71 32.59 0.64
C THR A 407 26.55 33.39 1.64
N GLN A 408 27.36 34.33 1.16
CA GLN A 408 28.14 35.25 2.02
C GLN A 408 27.27 36.04 3.01
N GLU A 409 26.02 36.30 2.67
CA GLU A 409 25.06 37.04 3.52
C GLU A 409 24.28 36.14 4.48
N THR A 410 24.50 34.83 4.43
CA THR A 410 23.75 33.89 5.27
C THR A 410 24.26 33.96 6.71
N LEU A 411 23.39 34.40 7.62
CA LEU A 411 23.70 34.51 9.05
C LEU A 411 23.30 33.25 9.84
N ALA A 412 22.19 32.63 9.45
CA ALA A 412 21.63 31.45 10.10
C ALA A 412 20.74 30.66 9.13
N GLY A 413 20.38 29.46 9.55
CA GLY A 413 19.36 28.63 8.92
C GLY A 413 18.76 27.62 9.89
N THR A 414 17.63 27.04 9.51
CA THR A 414 16.95 26.00 10.28
C THR A 414 17.02 24.68 9.53
N ASN A 415 17.36 23.62 10.25
CA ASN A 415 17.40 22.25 9.78
C ASN A 415 16.39 21.43 10.59
N LEU A 416 15.57 20.64 9.92
CA LEU A 416 14.56 19.79 10.55
C LEU A 416 14.68 18.38 10.00
N VAL A 417 14.90 17.42 10.90
CA VAL A 417 14.99 16.00 10.59
C VAL A 417 13.79 15.28 11.19
N ASN A 418 13.03 14.62 10.33
CA ASN A 418 11.88 13.82 10.69
C ASN A 418 12.25 12.35 10.64
N TYR A 419 12.01 11.61 11.72
CA TYR A 419 12.21 10.17 11.81
C TYR A 419 10.86 9.46 12.00
N MET A 420 10.63 8.41 11.20
CA MET A 420 9.39 7.63 11.21
C MET A 420 9.66 6.18 11.60
N HIS A 421 9.08 5.75 12.72
CA HIS A 421 9.28 4.41 13.28
C HIS A 421 8.06 3.48 13.17
N TYR A 422 8.28 2.23 12.74
CA TYR A 422 7.26 1.20 12.66
C TYR A 422 7.72 -0.12 13.30
N ASN A 423 6.96 -0.57 14.30
CA ASN A 423 7.24 -1.81 15.03
C ASN A 423 6.67 -3.10 14.38
N HIS A 424 5.94 -3.00 13.26
CA HIS A 424 5.31 -4.14 12.60
C HIS A 424 5.36 -4.02 11.07
N PRO A 425 5.27 -5.15 10.33
CA PRO A 425 5.35 -5.14 8.86
C PRO A 425 4.05 -4.73 8.17
N PHE A 426 2.92 -4.73 8.87
CA PHE A 426 1.60 -4.60 8.26
C PHE A 426 1.29 -3.17 7.81
N ARG A 427 1.60 -2.86 6.55
CA ARG A 427 1.25 -1.61 5.86
C ARG A 427 0.53 -1.94 4.56
N ILE A 428 -0.77 -1.65 4.52
CA ILE A 428 -1.66 -1.97 3.40
C ILE A 428 -2.29 -0.66 2.91
N PRO A 429 -2.06 -0.24 1.65
CA PRO A 429 -1.10 -0.81 0.71
C PRO A 429 0.34 -0.57 1.17
N TYR A 430 1.29 -1.16 0.44
CA TYR A 430 2.71 -0.85 0.60
C TYR A 430 2.95 0.65 0.37
N THR A 431 3.77 1.22 1.25
CA THR A 431 4.17 2.63 1.21
C THR A 431 5.63 2.75 1.61
N GLU A 432 6.33 3.66 0.96
CA GLU A 432 7.67 4.10 1.36
C GLU A 432 7.52 5.12 2.51
N PRO A 433 7.93 4.79 3.75
CA PRO A 433 7.77 5.69 4.90
C PRO A 433 8.28 7.10 4.64
N GLU A 434 9.48 7.21 4.08
CA GLU A 434 10.21 8.44 3.82
C GLU A 434 9.54 9.40 2.81
N LYS A 435 8.48 8.97 2.12
CA LYS A 435 7.68 9.82 1.21
C LYS A 435 6.32 10.22 1.79
N LYS A 436 6.05 9.90 3.05
CA LYS A 436 4.82 10.31 3.72
C LYS A 436 5.00 11.66 4.38
N SER A 437 4.11 12.60 4.08
CA SER A 437 3.98 13.82 4.88
C SER A 437 3.07 13.51 6.06
N ILE A 438 3.65 13.36 7.25
CA ILE A 438 2.91 13.10 8.47
C ILE A 438 3.27 14.19 9.47
N MET A 439 2.32 15.06 9.82
CA MET A 439 2.53 16.08 10.86
C MET A 439 2.07 15.62 12.25
N PHE A 440 1.21 14.59 12.33
CA PHE A 440 0.60 14.14 13.58
C PHE A 440 0.52 12.61 13.63
N SER A 441 1.62 11.96 14.01
CA SER A 441 1.64 10.51 14.24
C SER A 441 2.50 10.16 15.43
N ASN A 442 2.05 9.16 16.18
CA ASN A 442 2.82 8.58 17.29
C ASN A 442 4.15 7.98 16.80
N ASN A 443 4.23 7.65 15.51
CA ASN A 443 5.39 7.07 14.86
C ASN A 443 6.41 8.13 14.39
N LEU A 444 6.13 9.42 14.54
CA LEU A 444 7.01 10.50 14.10
C LEU A 444 7.76 11.11 15.28
N ARG A 445 9.07 11.32 15.14
CA ARG A 445 9.88 12.19 16.01
C ARG A 445 10.68 13.16 15.17
N GLN A 446 10.92 14.35 15.72
CA GLN A 446 11.54 15.45 15.00
C GLN A 446 12.75 15.95 15.78
N HIS A 447 13.83 16.22 15.07
CA HIS A 447 15.02 16.89 15.58
C HIS A 447 15.12 18.23 14.83
N GLY A 448 14.89 19.34 15.53
CA GLY A 448 14.88 20.68 14.95
C GLY A 448 16.02 21.53 15.50
N MET A 449 16.85 22.08 14.61
CA MET A 449 18.07 22.78 14.98
C MET A 449 18.22 24.06 14.16
N ASN A 450 18.79 25.08 14.78
CA ASN A 450 19.20 26.31 14.10
C ASN A 450 20.73 26.38 14.11
N PHE A 451 21.34 26.61 12.96
CA PHE A 451 22.79 26.84 12.85
C PHE A 451 23.06 28.32 12.63
N SER A 452 24.22 28.78 13.11
CA SER A 452 24.73 30.14 12.86
C SER A 452 26.08 30.12 12.16
N THR A 453 26.29 31.04 11.23
CA THR A 453 27.58 31.20 10.55
C THR A 453 28.57 31.96 11.43
N ASN A 454 29.86 31.84 11.15
CA ASN A 454 30.91 32.55 11.86
C ASN A 454 30.76 34.07 11.71
N LEU A 455 30.31 34.53 10.53
CA LEU A 455 29.97 35.94 10.30
C LEU A 455 28.89 36.43 11.26
N SER A 456 27.83 35.64 11.49
CA SER A 456 26.78 35.96 12.46
C SER A 456 27.37 36.09 13.87
N LYS A 457 28.22 35.14 14.27
CA LYS A 457 28.89 35.20 15.58
C LYS A 457 29.70 36.48 15.72
N GLU A 458 30.51 36.86 14.73
CA GLU A 458 31.32 38.08 14.75
C GLU A 458 30.47 39.36 14.83
N LEU A 459 29.32 39.39 14.15
CA LEU A 459 28.42 40.55 14.14
C LEU A 459 27.64 40.74 15.44
N PHE A 460 27.28 39.65 16.13
CA PHE A 460 26.43 39.68 17.33
C PHE A 460 27.18 39.42 18.65
N SER A 461 28.50 39.21 18.60
CA SER A 461 29.36 39.12 19.81
C SER A 461 30.05 40.43 20.18
N ASN A 462 29.89 41.47 19.34
CA ASN A 462 30.19 42.88 19.66
C ASN A 462 28.90 43.62 20.02
#